data_AF-A0A1S4BYT4-F1
#
_entry.id   AF-A0A1S4BYT4-F1
#
_cell.length_a   1.000
_cell.length_b   1.000
_cell.length_c   1.000
_cell.angle_alpha   90.00
_cell.angle_beta   90.00
_cell.angle_gamma   90.00
#
_symmetry.space_group_name_H-M   'P 1'
#
loop_
_entity.id
_entity.type
_entity.pdbx_description
1 polymer ?
#
loop_
_entity_poly.entity_id
_entity_poly.type
_entity_poly.pdbx_seq_one_letter_code
_entity_poly.pdbx_strand_id
1 'polypeptide(L)'
;MELKFRHRDYRAEVEIHSFRRMPAQTHPLSLQSPSCDQVDVTDYGRDEFSDPLRGNNRKPEDSAKDLGSTAAEITAEPYRHITIKYPGKEWTSYKKVLMQKFPVSKMISVSSLSSSIMKTGKGTEKPSANAHLEELDDPQRFAEEGIKYITLQEYVSRLTELKDEISRAWHANDRITSFNFSIKVAKLLSDTSILQFYPTLFVLATEILDMLGDMVWERIRQKAEYTEDGTLVHLPDNFRATEICAEAKETCYNWFFKVGSIRELLPRIYLELAIFHCWRFLLQKPADNLPRLVMMARGIADPLVSFYCRLYLAHCAQKLPQRDIGHLIISMNDMNTLLMNGAHIASVKKTSGVLSGNRSSKLGLMEPAIEYVMKCLFRESCELQVGEILMGLGLGRNQSELFGNASCISLVLHHLLKELPIEIIFSNALDILHLIECSYDYSFDQCLNFKLLGLRLCENISQVNEVNLVMKKVIQVVSRFNSLDEYLNVVDAHIDIALQKHMLWCKA
;
A
#
# COMPACT_ATOMS: atom_id res chain seq x y z
N MET A 1 38.84 1.65 5.17
CA MET A 1 38.52 0.29 5.66
C MET A 1 37.59 -0.32 4.62
N GLU A 2 38.09 -1.22 3.78
CA GLU A 2 37.34 -1.76 2.65
C GLU A 2 36.43 -2.92 3.09
N LEU A 3 35.15 -2.83 2.76
CA LEU A 3 34.17 -3.89 3.02
C LEU A 3 34.24 -4.94 1.91
N LYS A 4 34.92 -6.07 2.17
CA LYS A 4 34.81 -7.28 1.32
C LYS A 4 33.46 -7.95 1.55
N PHE A 5 32.71 -8.19 0.48
CA PHE A 5 31.41 -8.88 0.51
C PHE A 5 31.59 -10.41 0.54
N ARG A 6 30.66 -11.12 1.19
CA ARG A 6 30.59 -12.60 1.14
C ARG A 6 29.67 -13.04 -0.01
N HIS A 7 30.09 -14.08 -0.74
CA HIS A 7 29.24 -14.76 -1.71
C HIS A 7 28.13 -15.55 -0.98
N ARG A 8 26.92 -15.63 -1.56
CA ARG A 8 25.72 -16.19 -0.88
C ARG A 8 25.35 -17.56 -1.46
N ASP A 9 25.13 -18.55 -0.60
CA ASP A 9 24.64 -19.88 -1.00
C ASP A 9 23.10 -19.90 -1.01
N TYR A 10 22.53 -19.91 -2.21
CA TYR A 10 21.08 -19.97 -2.43
C TYR A 10 20.45 -21.28 -1.95
N ARG A 11 21.21 -22.37 -1.75
CA ARG A 11 20.69 -23.66 -1.30
C ARG A 11 20.43 -23.66 0.21
N ALA A 12 21.40 -23.20 0.99
CA ALA A 12 21.27 -23.06 2.44
C ALA A 12 20.09 -22.16 2.86
N GLU A 13 19.73 -21.19 2.02
CA GLU A 13 18.66 -20.24 2.34
C GLU A 13 17.26 -20.81 2.11
N VAL A 14 17.08 -21.64 1.08
CA VAL A 14 15.86 -22.43 0.88
C VAL A 14 15.63 -23.38 2.06
N GLU A 15 16.70 -23.95 2.63
CA GLU A 15 16.64 -24.73 3.86
C GLU A 15 16.24 -23.86 5.07
N ILE A 16 16.86 -22.69 5.28
CA ILE A 16 16.50 -21.75 6.37
C ILE A 16 15.01 -21.36 6.33
N HIS A 17 14.46 -21.13 5.14
CA HIS A 17 13.04 -20.80 4.96
C HIS A 17 12.08 -21.97 5.19
N SER A 18 12.57 -23.22 5.23
CA SER A 18 11.75 -24.40 5.51
C SER A 18 11.51 -24.66 7.01
N PHE A 19 12.31 -24.06 7.90
CA PHE A 19 12.20 -24.31 9.34
C PHE A 19 11.02 -23.57 10.00
N ARG A 20 10.20 -24.33 10.74
CA ARG A 20 9.13 -23.79 11.60
C ARG A 20 9.75 -22.99 12.75
N ARG A 21 9.58 -21.67 12.74
CA ARG A 21 10.10 -20.79 13.81
C ARG A 21 9.41 -21.10 15.14
N MET A 22 10.20 -21.55 16.11
CA MET A 22 9.76 -21.67 17.52
C MET A 22 10.02 -20.35 18.27
N PRO A 23 9.21 -20.00 19.28
CA PRO A 23 9.48 -18.84 20.12
C PRO A 23 10.81 -19.01 20.88
N ALA A 24 11.67 -18.00 20.84
CA ALA A 24 12.88 -17.97 21.67
C ALA A 24 12.49 -17.81 23.14
N GLN A 25 12.95 -18.71 24.01
CA GLN A 25 12.60 -18.70 25.44
C GLN A 25 13.39 -17.65 26.24
N THR A 26 14.43 -17.05 25.67
CA THR A 26 15.30 -16.06 26.33
C THR A 26 15.68 -14.92 25.40
N HIS A 27 15.87 -13.71 25.97
CA HIS A 27 16.13 -12.48 25.22
C HIS A 27 17.63 -12.35 24.87
N PRO A 28 18.01 -11.94 23.63
CA PRO A 28 19.40 -11.87 23.17
C PRO A 28 20.26 -10.72 23.77
N LEU A 29 19.92 -10.23 24.97
CA LEU A 29 20.70 -9.23 25.71
C LEU A 29 21.02 -9.67 27.16
N SER A 30 20.88 -10.97 27.48
CA SER A 30 21.41 -11.52 28.73
C SER A 30 22.94 -11.56 28.70
N LEU A 31 23.58 -10.60 29.36
CA LEU A 31 25.03 -10.44 29.43
C LEU A 31 25.75 -11.63 30.09
N GLN A 32 26.55 -12.36 29.32
CA GLN A 32 27.73 -13.10 29.81
C GLN A 32 28.86 -13.02 28.77
N SER A 33 30.00 -12.46 29.17
CA SER A 33 31.33 -12.55 28.51
C SER A 33 32.09 -13.78 29.07
N PRO A 34 33.21 -14.28 28.48
CA PRO A 34 34.08 -13.77 27.39
C PRO A 34 34.09 -14.73 26.16
N SER A 35 35.08 -14.92 25.26
CA SER A 35 36.50 -14.53 25.14
C SER A 35 37.05 -14.49 23.69
N CYS A 36 38.34 -14.15 23.59
CA CYS A 36 39.29 -14.17 22.46
C CYS A 36 39.23 -15.38 21.50
N ASP A 37 39.35 -15.16 20.18
CA ASP A 37 40.61 -15.41 19.42
C ASP A 37 40.55 -14.91 17.95
N GLN A 38 41.73 -14.63 17.38
CA GLN A 38 41.94 -14.16 16.01
C GLN A 38 42.29 -15.32 15.06
N VAL A 39 41.76 -15.34 13.82
CA VAL A 39 42.36 -16.13 12.71
C VAL A 39 42.31 -15.38 11.38
N ASP A 40 43.41 -15.56 10.65
CA ASP A 40 43.97 -14.97 9.45
C ASP A 40 43.12 -14.83 8.16
N VAL A 41 43.67 -14.08 7.21
CA VAL A 41 43.13 -13.79 5.86
C VAL A 41 43.73 -14.74 4.83
N THR A 42 42.90 -15.30 3.94
CA THR A 42 43.36 -15.88 2.66
C THR A 42 42.62 -15.27 1.48
N ASP A 43 43.35 -15.13 0.37
CA ASP A 43 42.97 -14.36 -0.81
C ASP A 43 42.42 -15.27 -1.92
N TYR A 44 41.32 -14.86 -2.54
CA TYR A 44 40.73 -15.56 -3.70
C TYR A 44 40.23 -14.54 -4.73
N GLY A 45 40.34 -14.93 -6.01
CA GLY A 45 40.29 -14.08 -7.19
C GLY A 45 39.08 -13.14 -7.34
N ARG A 46 39.28 -12.11 -8.16
CA ARG A 46 38.25 -11.15 -8.57
C ARG A 46 37.23 -11.82 -9.51
N ASP A 47 36.09 -12.21 -8.96
CA ASP A 47 34.84 -12.16 -9.73
C ASP A 47 34.30 -10.72 -9.68
N GLU A 48 34.04 -10.11 -10.84
CA GLU A 48 33.62 -8.70 -10.91
C GLU A 48 32.16 -8.51 -10.48
N PHE A 49 31.98 -7.85 -9.33
CA PHE A 49 30.67 -7.44 -8.82
C PHE A 49 29.89 -6.56 -9.82
N SER A 50 28.75 -7.06 -10.29
CA SER A 50 27.88 -6.34 -11.22
C SER A 50 26.92 -5.40 -10.49
N ASP A 51 27.40 -4.19 -10.15
CA ASP A 51 26.56 -3.15 -9.56
C ASP A 51 25.40 -2.78 -10.51
N PRO A 52 24.11 -2.98 -10.12
CA PRO A 52 22.97 -2.70 -10.97
C PRO A 52 22.86 -1.22 -11.36
N LEU A 53 23.54 -0.33 -10.61
CA LEU A 53 23.59 1.10 -10.84
C LEU A 53 24.66 1.51 -11.86
N ARG A 54 25.56 0.60 -12.30
CA ARG A 54 26.50 0.87 -13.40
C ARG A 54 25.82 0.87 -14.76
N GLY A 55 26.39 1.65 -15.67
CA GLY A 55 25.98 1.72 -17.07
C GLY A 55 26.67 0.64 -17.92
N ASN A 56 25.92 0.02 -18.83
CA ASN A 56 26.46 -0.93 -19.80
C ASN A 56 27.33 -0.19 -20.83
N ASN A 57 28.65 -0.22 -20.66
CA ASN A 57 29.63 0.17 -21.67
C ASN A 57 30.32 -1.08 -22.24
N ARG A 58 29.62 -1.82 -23.12
CA ARG A 58 30.25 -2.77 -24.05
C ARG A 58 29.91 -2.32 -25.47
N LYS A 59 30.92 -2.03 -26.28
CA LYS A 59 30.76 -1.89 -27.73
C LYS A 59 30.60 -3.28 -28.33
N PRO A 60 29.74 -3.49 -29.34
CA PRO A 60 29.70 -4.76 -30.05
C PRO A 60 30.94 -4.85 -30.97
N GLU A 61 31.62 -5.99 -30.94
CA GLU A 61 32.52 -6.42 -32.01
C GLU A 61 31.90 -7.65 -32.67
N ASP A 62 31.92 -7.68 -34.00
CA ASP A 62 31.24 -8.68 -34.81
C ASP A 62 31.94 -10.05 -34.74
N SER A 63 31.17 -11.12 -34.60
CA SER A 63 31.39 -12.30 -35.45
C SER A 63 30.11 -13.10 -35.65
N ALA A 64 29.69 -13.21 -36.91
CA ALA A 64 28.64 -14.13 -37.30
C ALA A 64 29.22 -15.55 -37.53
N LYS A 65 28.49 -16.59 -37.13
CA LYS A 65 28.49 -17.86 -37.87
C LYS A 65 27.22 -18.68 -37.64
N ASP A 66 26.52 -18.84 -38.76
CA ASP A 66 25.37 -19.67 -39.07
C ASP A 66 25.55 -21.15 -38.66
N LEU A 67 24.48 -21.80 -38.14
CA LEU A 67 24.03 -23.13 -38.59
C LEU A 67 22.65 -23.55 -38.02
N GLY A 68 21.71 -23.85 -38.93
CA GLY A 68 20.97 -25.14 -38.89
C GLY A 68 19.78 -25.34 -37.93
N SER A 69 18.58 -24.96 -38.40
CA SER A 69 17.30 -25.70 -38.31
C SER A 69 17.21 -26.99 -37.47
N THR A 70 16.14 -27.13 -36.66
CA THR A 70 14.95 -27.96 -37.02
C THR A 70 13.82 -27.80 -35.99
N ALA A 71 12.59 -27.58 -36.48
CA ALA A 71 11.39 -27.52 -35.65
C ALA A 71 10.82 -28.92 -35.36
N ALA A 72 10.27 -29.11 -34.16
CA ALA A 72 9.44 -30.26 -33.82
C ALA A 72 8.19 -29.76 -33.07
N GLU A 73 7.05 -29.79 -33.75
CA GLU A 73 5.75 -29.46 -33.16
C GLU A 73 5.34 -30.57 -32.19
N ILE A 74 4.97 -30.20 -30.96
CA ILE A 74 4.21 -31.08 -30.05
C ILE A 74 2.96 -30.33 -29.61
N THR A 75 1.82 -30.86 -30.01
CA THR A 75 0.47 -30.37 -29.71
C THR A 75 0.19 -30.40 -28.20
N ALA A 76 -0.24 -29.27 -27.64
CA ALA A 76 -0.74 -29.16 -26.28
C ALA A 76 -2.20 -28.67 -26.28
N GLU A 77 -3.06 -29.33 -25.50
CA GLU A 77 -4.49 -28.99 -25.36
C GLU A 77 -4.73 -27.67 -24.59
N PRO A 78 -5.89 -27.01 -24.80
CA PRO A 78 -6.08 -25.61 -24.43
C PRO A 78 -6.37 -25.42 -22.94
N TYR A 79 -5.34 -25.07 -22.16
CA TYR A 79 -5.53 -24.50 -20.83
C TYR A 79 -6.19 -23.13 -20.92
N ARG A 80 -7.21 -22.91 -20.06
CA ARG A 80 -8.04 -21.70 -20.06
C ARG A 80 -7.20 -20.44 -19.81
N HIS A 81 -7.30 -19.49 -20.73
CA HIS A 81 -6.60 -18.22 -20.70
C HIS A 81 -7.12 -17.32 -19.56
N ILE A 82 -6.48 -17.38 -18.38
CA ILE A 82 -6.71 -16.39 -17.32
C ILE A 82 -5.95 -15.12 -17.73
N THR A 83 -6.63 -14.24 -18.46
CA THR A 83 -6.11 -12.94 -18.83
C THR A 83 -6.02 -12.06 -17.58
N ILE A 84 -4.82 -11.96 -17.00
CA ILE A 84 -4.53 -11.07 -15.88
C ILE A 84 -4.65 -9.62 -16.37
N LYS A 85 -5.85 -9.02 -16.22
CA LYS A 85 -6.07 -7.60 -16.49
C LYS A 85 -5.39 -6.78 -15.39
N TYR A 86 -4.26 -6.17 -15.72
CA TYR A 86 -3.60 -5.20 -14.85
C TYR A 86 -4.58 -4.05 -14.47
N PRO A 87 -4.85 -3.79 -13.18
CA PRO A 87 -5.85 -2.82 -12.75
C PRO A 87 -5.40 -1.34 -12.85
N GLY A 88 -4.37 -1.02 -13.65
CA GLY A 88 -3.83 0.35 -13.78
C GLY A 88 -4.86 1.42 -14.18
N LYS A 89 -5.92 1.04 -14.92
CA LYS A 89 -7.06 1.93 -15.24
C LYS A 89 -7.89 2.29 -14.00
N GLU A 90 -8.04 1.36 -13.05
CA GLU A 90 -8.73 1.60 -11.79
C GLU A 90 -7.88 2.47 -10.86
N TRP A 91 -6.58 2.21 -10.76
CA TRP A 91 -5.65 3.03 -9.96
C TRP A 91 -5.63 4.49 -10.44
N THR A 92 -5.54 4.69 -11.75
CA THR A 92 -5.59 6.04 -12.37
C THR A 92 -6.92 6.74 -12.07
N SER A 93 -8.04 6.01 -12.10
CA SER A 93 -9.36 6.55 -11.73
C SER A 93 -9.45 6.89 -10.25
N TYR A 94 -8.95 6.01 -9.37
CA TYR A 94 -8.92 6.22 -7.93
C TYR A 94 -8.10 7.45 -7.54
N LYS A 95 -6.89 7.63 -8.10
CA LYS A 95 -6.05 8.83 -7.87
C LYS A 95 -6.79 10.13 -8.22
N LYS A 96 -7.58 10.15 -9.30
CA LYS A 96 -8.42 11.30 -9.69
C LYS A 96 -9.55 11.56 -8.69
N VAL A 97 -10.29 10.54 -8.29
CA VAL A 97 -11.37 10.64 -7.28
C VAL A 97 -10.82 11.12 -5.95
N LEU A 98 -9.66 10.62 -5.53
CA LEU A 98 -8.98 11.03 -4.29
C LEU A 98 -8.62 12.52 -4.31
N MET A 99 -8.03 13.04 -5.40
CA MET A 99 -7.75 14.47 -5.54
C MET A 99 -9.02 15.34 -5.60
N GLN A 100 -10.11 14.82 -6.16
CA GLN A 100 -11.40 15.53 -6.19
C GLN A 100 -12.09 15.57 -4.82
N LYS A 101 -11.93 14.53 -3.98
CA LYS A 101 -12.49 14.46 -2.62
C LYS A 101 -11.82 15.46 -1.67
N PHE A 102 -10.56 15.82 -1.90
CA PHE A 102 -9.79 16.76 -1.07
C PHE A 102 -9.27 17.97 -1.89
N PRO A 103 -10.16 18.91 -2.28
CA PRO A 103 -9.76 20.11 -3.00
C PRO A 103 -8.84 20.98 -2.14
N VAL A 104 -7.67 21.31 -2.68
CA VAL A 104 -6.61 22.02 -1.96
C VAL A 104 -6.76 23.54 -2.13
N SER A 105 -6.53 24.30 -1.06
CA SER A 105 -6.40 25.76 -1.11
C SER A 105 -5.36 26.21 -2.14
N LYS A 106 -5.57 27.37 -2.77
CA LYS A 106 -4.64 27.93 -3.78
C LYS A 106 -3.21 28.15 -3.27
N MET A 107 -3.02 28.25 -1.95
CA MET A 107 -1.77 28.56 -1.27
C MET A 107 -1.47 27.51 -0.21
N ILE A 108 -0.22 27.04 -0.17
CA ILE A 108 0.28 25.87 0.55
C ILE A 108 1.53 26.29 1.33
N SER A 109 1.50 26.24 2.66
CA SER A 109 2.70 26.31 3.49
C SER A 109 3.58 25.06 3.31
N VAL A 110 4.82 25.25 2.86
CA VAL A 110 5.80 24.18 2.70
C VAL A 110 6.60 24.01 4.00
N SER A 111 6.76 22.77 4.47
CA SER A 111 7.68 22.48 5.57
C SER A 111 9.15 22.66 5.18
N SER A 112 10.04 22.82 6.16
CA SER A 112 11.51 22.87 5.97
C SER A 112 12.06 21.60 5.27
N LEU A 113 11.42 20.44 5.49
CA LEU A 113 11.75 19.19 4.81
C LEU A 113 11.36 19.24 3.33
N SER A 114 10.12 19.59 3.02
CA SER A 114 9.64 19.69 1.63
C SER A 114 10.36 20.81 0.86
N SER A 115 10.67 21.95 1.49
CA SER A 115 11.41 23.04 0.84
C SER A 115 12.83 22.59 0.47
N SER A 116 13.51 21.87 1.37
CA SER A 116 14.86 21.37 1.14
C SER A 116 14.92 20.27 0.09
N ILE A 117 13.96 19.36 0.06
CA ILE A 117 13.85 18.32 -0.98
C ILE A 117 13.61 18.93 -2.37
N MET A 118 12.81 19.99 -2.46
CA MET A 118 12.42 20.64 -3.72
C MET A 118 13.39 21.71 -4.23
N LYS A 119 14.47 22.01 -3.50
CA LYS A 119 15.55 22.85 -4.02
C LYS A 119 16.37 22.05 -5.03
N THR A 120 15.96 22.09 -6.30
CA THR A 120 16.79 21.67 -7.42
C THR A 120 17.99 22.61 -7.53
N GLY A 121 19.20 22.05 -7.57
CA GLY A 121 20.44 22.78 -7.39
C GLY A 121 20.81 23.64 -8.60
N LYS A 122 20.35 24.89 -8.65
CA LYS A 122 21.01 25.94 -9.46
C LYS A 122 22.29 26.43 -8.78
N GLY A 123 23.30 25.55 -8.73
CA GLY A 123 24.63 25.83 -8.21
C GLY A 123 25.63 24.86 -8.84
N THR A 124 26.55 25.38 -9.66
CA THR A 124 27.49 24.57 -10.44
C THR A 124 28.71 24.17 -9.60
N GLU A 125 28.55 23.20 -8.69
CA GLU A 125 29.66 22.56 -8.01
C GLU A 125 29.57 21.04 -8.15
N LYS A 126 30.70 20.40 -8.52
CA LYS A 126 30.77 18.95 -8.72
C LYS A 126 30.61 18.23 -7.37
N PRO A 127 29.59 17.38 -7.17
CA PRO A 127 29.45 16.64 -5.92
C PRO A 127 30.49 15.52 -5.86
N SER A 128 31.28 15.49 -4.78
CA SER A 128 32.08 14.33 -4.41
C SER A 128 31.14 13.26 -3.82
N ALA A 129 31.31 12.00 -4.23
CA ALA A 129 30.33 10.92 -3.98
C ALA A 129 30.04 10.59 -2.50
N ASN A 130 30.84 11.12 -1.57
CA ASN A 130 30.72 10.82 -0.14
C ASN A 130 30.00 11.92 0.69
N ALA A 131 29.78 13.13 0.15
CA ALA A 131 29.26 14.26 0.94
C ALA A 131 27.74 14.22 1.20
N HIS A 132 26.95 13.71 0.25
CA HIS A 132 25.48 13.84 0.28
C HIS A 132 24.72 12.95 1.29
N LEU A 133 25.41 12.10 2.05
CA LEU A 133 24.78 11.32 3.13
C LEU A 133 24.97 11.94 4.51
N GLU A 134 26.01 12.76 4.72
CA GLU A 134 26.24 13.46 6.01
C GLU A 134 25.51 14.81 6.08
N GLU A 135 25.27 15.49 4.94
CA GLU A 135 24.44 16.71 4.87
C GLU A 135 22.97 16.52 5.30
N LEU A 136 22.54 15.27 5.54
CA LEU A 136 21.17 14.91 5.93
C LEU A 136 21.04 14.46 7.40
N ASP A 137 22.14 14.32 8.14
CA ASP A 137 22.17 13.86 9.54
C ASP A 137 22.35 15.02 10.55
N ASP A 138 22.38 16.29 10.11
CA ASP A 138 22.47 17.47 10.99
C ASP A 138 21.08 18.07 11.32
N PRO A 139 20.50 17.80 12.51
CA PRO A 139 19.20 18.32 12.90
C PRO A 139 19.17 19.85 13.13
N GLN A 140 20.32 20.52 13.24
CA GLN A 140 20.36 21.94 13.65
C GLN A 140 20.09 22.92 12.50
N ARG A 141 20.28 22.53 11.23
CA ARG A 141 19.96 23.40 10.08
C ARG A 141 18.49 23.45 9.66
N PHE A 142 17.63 22.57 10.18
CA PHE A 142 16.19 22.60 9.86
C PHE A 142 15.44 23.77 10.49
N ALA A 143 16.04 24.47 11.46
CA ALA A 143 15.40 25.47 12.32
C ALA A 143 15.34 26.90 11.74
N GLU A 144 16.15 27.24 10.72
CA GLU A 144 16.34 28.65 10.30
C GLU A 144 15.49 29.09 9.10
N GLU A 145 14.87 28.18 8.34
CA GLU A 145 13.96 28.55 7.24
C GLU A 145 12.50 28.59 7.69
N GLY A 146 11.98 29.81 7.84
CA GLY A 146 10.58 30.07 8.16
C GLY A 146 9.60 29.53 7.11
N ILE A 147 8.33 29.36 7.53
CA ILE A 147 7.26 28.77 6.71
C ILE A 147 7.12 29.49 5.37
N LYS A 148 7.52 28.82 4.28
CA LYS A 148 7.44 29.37 2.92
C LYS A 148 6.12 28.96 2.28
N TYR A 149 5.27 29.93 1.95
CA TYR A 149 4.03 29.69 1.23
C TYR A 149 4.30 29.65 -0.28
N ILE A 150 3.80 28.60 -0.94
CA ILE A 150 3.86 28.43 -2.41
C ILE A 150 2.46 28.12 -2.94
N THR A 151 2.26 28.18 -4.25
CA THR A 151 0.97 27.76 -4.84
C THR A 151 0.90 26.25 -5.06
N LEU A 152 -0.31 25.68 -5.16
CA LEU A 152 -0.48 24.27 -5.57
C LEU A 152 0.21 23.99 -6.91
N GLN A 153 0.07 24.91 -7.88
CA GLN A 153 0.69 24.80 -9.19
C GLN A 153 2.22 24.78 -9.11
N GLU A 154 2.81 25.60 -8.22
CA GLU A 154 4.25 25.61 -7.97
C GLU A 154 4.73 24.31 -7.29
N TYR A 155 3.95 23.74 -6.37
CA TYR A 155 4.25 22.44 -5.76
C TYR A 155 4.26 21.32 -6.82
N VAL A 156 3.23 21.29 -7.67
CA VAL A 156 3.10 20.33 -8.77
C VAL A 156 4.22 20.54 -9.80
N SER A 157 4.60 21.78 -10.11
CA SER A 157 5.74 22.07 -11.01
C SER A 157 7.03 21.45 -10.45
N ARG A 158 7.36 21.72 -9.18
CA ARG A 158 8.58 21.20 -8.55
C ARG A 158 8.62 19.66 -8.48
N LEU A 159 7.49 19.00 -8.21
CA LEU A 159 7.41 17.54 -8.29
C LEU A 159 7.54 17.03 -9.73
N THR A 160 7.03 17.77 -10.72
CA THR A 160 7.19 17.44 -12.14
C THR A 160 8.64 17.63 -12.60
N GLU A 161 9.32 18.68 -12.12
CA GLU A 161 10.75 18.90 -12.35
C GLU A 161 11.60 17.75 -11.78
N LEU A 162 11.32 17.31 -10.53
CA LEU A 162 11.95 16.13 -9.93
C LEU A 162 11.64 14.83 -10.72
N LYS A 163 10.40 14.66 -11.19
CA LYS A 163 9.96 13.54 -12.04
C LYS A 163 10.79 13.48 -13.34
N ASP A 164 10.99 14.63 -13.98
CA ASP A 164 11.78 14.74 -15.20
C ASP A 164 13.29 14.60 -14.95
N GLU A 165 13.82 15.05 -13.80
CA GLU A 165 15.21 14.84 -13.40
C GLU A 165 15.52 13.35 -13.18
N ILE A 166 14.62 12.61 -12.54
CA ILE A 166 14.70 11.14 -12.40
C ILE A 166 14.75 10.46 -13.77
N SER A 167 13.81 10.80 -14.66
CA SER A 167 13.78 10.25 -16.02
C SER A 167 15.05 10.59 -16.83
N ARG A 168 15.49 11.85 -16.82
CA ARG A 168 16.73 12.28 -17.49
C ARG A 168 17.96 11.53 -16.97
N ALA A 169 18.14 11.43 -15.65
CA ALA A 169 19.25 10.69 -15.05
C ALA A 169 19.23 9.21 -15.46
N TRP A 170 18.06 8.57 -15.43
CA TRP A 170 17.91 7.19 -15.85
C TRP A 170 18.27 6.95 -17.32
N HIS A 171 17.80 7.80 -18.23
CA HIS A 171 18.14 7.71 -19.66
C HIS A 171 19.62 8.03 -19.92
N ALA A 172 20.23 8.92 -19.13
CA ALA A 172 21.67 9.22 -19.14
C ALA A 172 22.56 8.11 -18.52
N ASN A 173 22.00 6.92 -18.22
CA ASN A 173 22.69 5.80 -17.58
C ASN A 173 23.11 6.06 -16.12
N ASP A 174 22.67 7.17 -15.51
CA ASP A 174 22.93 7.54 -14.11
C ASP A 174 21.81 7.03 -13.19
N ARG A 175 21.89 5.74 -12.86
CA ARG A 175 20.95 5.09 -11.94
C ARG A 175 21.11 5.62 -10.50
N ILE A 176 22.29 6.08 -10.10
CA ILE A 176 22.58 6.53 -8.73
C ILE A 176 21.80 7.81 -8.45
N THR A 177 21.92 8.82 -9.32
CA THR A 177 21.18 10.07 -9.19
C THR A 177 19.68 9.87 -9.31
N SER A 178 19.23 9.05 -10.28
CA SER A 178 17.81 8.66 -10.41
C SER A 178 17.27 8.06 -9.12
N PHE A 179 17.99 7.12 -8.50
CA PHE A 179 17.57 6.46 -7.26
C PHE A 179 17.58 7.41 -6.07
N ASN A 180 18.62 8.25 -5.94
CA ASN A 180 18.72 9.25 -4.88
C ASN A 180 17.59 10.28 -4.92
N PHE A 181 17.19 10.75 -6.11
CA PHE A 181 16.01 11.61 -6.26
C PHE A 181 14.71 10.89 -5.89
N SER A 182 14.56 9.60 -6.23
CA SER A 182 13.39 8.82 -5.79
C SER A 182 13.34 8.61 -4.28
N ILE A 183 14.48 8.48 -3.59
CA ILE A 183 14.53 8.52 -2.11
C ILE A 183 14.00 9.87 -1.60
N LYS A 184 14.41 10.99 -2.19
CA LYS A 184 13.89 12.32 -1.80
C LYS A 184 12.37 12.42 -1.99
N VAL A 185 11.83 11.90 -3.10
CA VAL A 185 10.37 11.86 -3.32
C VAL A 185 9.66 11.00 -2.27
N ALA A 186 10.20 9.83 -1.93
CA ALA A 186 9.62 8.98 -0.90
C ALA A 186 9.70 9.61 0.53
N LYS A 187 10.70 10.47 0.81
CA LYS A 187 10.77 11.25 2.06
C LYS A 187 9.64 12.26 2.21
N LEU A 188 9.17 12.87 1.10
CA LEU A 188 8.06 13.83 1.13
C LEU A 188 6.79 13.24 1.76
N LEU A 189 6.58 11.92 1.64
CA LEU A 189 5.43 11.21 2.21
C LEU A 189 5.39 11.20 3.74
N SER A 190 6.44 11.70 4.43
CA SER A 190 6.42 11.98 5.87
C SER A 190 5.84 13.35 6.23
N ASP A 191 5.72 14.27 5.27
CA ASP A 191 5.27 15.64 5.50
C ASP A 191 3.75 15.74 5.66
N THR A 192 3.31 15.83 6.91
CA THR A 192 1.90 16.02 7.30
C THR A 192 1.58 17.46 7.71
N SER A 193 2.48 18.43 7.42
CA SER A 193 2.33 19.84 7.84
C SER A 193 1.03 20.49 7.36
N ILE A 194 0.50 20.08 6.20
CA ILE A 194 -0.87 20.39 5.76
C ILE A 194 -1.64 19.09 5.55
N LEU A 195 -2.44 18.72 6.55
CA LEU A 195 -3.26 17.51 6.53
C LEU A 195 -4.15 17.42 5.28
N GLN A 196 -4.83 18.51 4.89
CA GLN A 196 -5.73 18.53 3.72
C GLN A 196 -5.03 18.40 2.37
N PHE A 197 -3.72 18.68 2.31
CA PHE A 197 -2.92 18.52 1.10
C PHE A 197 -2.35 17.10 0.96
N TYR A 198 -2.23 16.37 2.08
CA TYR A 198 -1.61 15.05 2.13
C TYR A 198 -2.15 14.03 1.09
N PRO A 199 -3.46 13.94 0.79
CA PRO A 199 -3.96 13.03 -0.24
C PRO A 199 -3.45 13.39 -1.64
N THR A 200 -3.30 14.68 -1.94
CA THR A 200 -2.71 15.15 -3.21
C THR A 200 -1.21 14.87 -3.26
N LEU A 201 -0.48 15.14 -2.18
CA LEU A 201 0.94 14.80 -2.06
C LEU A 201 1.17 13.30 -2.30
N PHE A 202 0.38 12.45 -1.65
CA PHE A 202 0.43 11.01 -1.82
C PHE A 202 0.25 10.59 -3.28
N VAL A 203 -0.77 11.13 -3.97
CA VAL A 203 -1.02 10.84 -5.39
C VAL A 203 0.16 11.24 -6.29
N LEU A 204 0.71 12.43 -6.08
CA LEU A 204 1.82 12.94 -6.91
C LEU A 204 3.12 12.16 -6.65
N ALA A 205 3.46 11.88 -5.39
CA ALA A 205 4.67 11.15 -5.04
C ALA A 205 4.59 9.67 -5.46
N THR A 206 3.46 8.99 -5.22
CA THR A 206 3.30 7.58 -5.63
C THR A 206 3.32 7.39 -7.14
N GLU A 207 2.91 8.38 -7.94
CA GLU A 207 3.07 8.32 -9.40
C GLU A 207 4.53 8.30 -9.85
N ILE A 208 5.40 9.08 -9.19
CA ILE A 208 6.84 9.08 -9.48
C ILE A 208 7.49 7.77 -9.02
N LEU A 209 7.04 7.22 -7.89
CA LEU A 209 7.51 5.92 -7.39
C LEU A 209 7.04 4.76 -8.27
N ASP A 210 5.78 4.75 -8.73
CA ASP A 210 5.27 3.80 -9.72
C ASP A 210 6.13 3.82 -11.00
N MET A 211 6.45 5.01 -11.51
CA MET A 211 7.32 5.17 -12.70
C MET A 211 8.72 4.58 -12.49
N LEU A 212 9.36 4.83 -11.34
CA LEU A 212 10.63 4.17 -11.00
C LEU A 212 10.47 2.64 -10.97
N GLY A 213 9.40 2.13 -10.36
CA GLY A 213 9.10 0.70 -10.30
C GLY A 213 9.03 0.07 -11.69
N ASP A 214 8.29 0.70 -12.60
CA ASP A 214 8.13 0.26 -13.99
C ASP A 214 9.47 0.32 -14.75
N MET A 215 10.29 1.35 -14.52
CA MET A 215 11.63 1.48 -15.13
C MET A 215 12.62 0.42 -14.62
N VAL A 216 12.59 0.10 -13.32
CA VAL A 216 13.40 -0.97 -12.73
C VAL A 216 12.98 -2.33 -13.27
N TRP A 217 11.67 -2.59 -13.34
CA TRP A 217 11.11 -3.80 -13.95
C TRP A 217 11.57 -3.97 -15.39
N GLU A 218 11.42 -2.94 -16.23
CA GLU A 218 11.80 -2.99 -17.64
C GLU A 218 13.31 -3.26 -17.82
N ARG A 219 14.18 -2.65 -17.00
CA ARG A 219 15.62 -2.93 -17.03
C ARG A 219 15.96 -4.38 -16.65
N ILE A 220 15.22 -4.99 -15.72
CA ILE A 220 15.41 -6.40 -15.34
C ILE A 220 14.84 -7.32 -16.43
N ARG A 221 13.67 -6.98 -16.99
CA ARG A 221 13.02 -7.72 -18.09
C ARG A 221 13.94 -7.77 -19.31
N GLN A 222 14.51 -6.64 -19.72
CA GLN A 222 15.50 -6.58 -20.79
C GLN A 222 16.68 -7.53 -20.53
N LYS A 223 17.30 -7.50 -19.34
CA LYS A 223 18.38 -8.44 -19.00
C LYS A 223 17.95 -9.91 -18.96
N ALA A 224 16.66 -10.20 -18.78
CA ALA A 224 16.12 -11.57 -18.85
C ALA A 224 15.82 -12.00 -20.30
N GLU A 225 15.57 -11.05 -21.20
CA GLU A 225 15.23 -11.29 -22.60
C GLU A 225 16.43 -11.29 -23.56
N TYR A 226 17.59 -10.74 -23.19
CA TYR A 226 18.81 -10.83 -24.00
C TYR A 226 19.76 -11.91 -23.43
N THR A 227 20.22 -12.83 -24.28
CA THR A 227 21.28 -13.79 -23.93
C THR A 227 22.67 -13.13 -23.90
N GLU A 228 23.69 -13.85 -23.42
CA GLU A 228 25.09 -13.37 -23.44
C GLU A 228 25.56 -13.05 -24.87
N ASP A 229 25.06 -13.77 -25.88
CA ASP A 229 25.29 -13.54 -27.31
C ASP A 229 24.43 -12.41 -27.92
N GLY A 230 23.64 -11.71 -27.09
CA GLY A 230 22.74 -10.63 -27.53
C GLY A 230 21.49 -11.08 -28.28
N THR A 231 21.16 -12.38 -28.28
CA THR A 231 19.94 -12.89 -28.93
C THR A 231 18.71 -12.60 -28.08
N LEU A 232 17.64 -12.09 -28.71
CA LEU A 232 16.37 -11.79 -28.05
C LEU A 232 15.53 -13.07 -27.87
N VAL A 233 15.24 -13.41 -26.62
CA VAL A 233 14.32 -14.46 -26.17
C VAL A 233 13.12 -13.78 -25.52
N HIS A 234 11.95 -13.86 -26.15
CA HIS A 234 10.75 -13.20 -25.64
C HIS A 234 10.24 -13.84 -24.33
N LEU A 235 10.19 -13.07 -23.24
CA LEU A 235 9.76 -13.55 -21.93
C LEU A 235 8.23 -13.43 -21.79
N PRO A 236 7.48 -14.54 -21.59
CA PRO A 236 6.02 -14.49 -21.51
C PRO A 236 5.54 -13.80 -20.22
N ASP A 237 4.38 -13.14 -20.25
CA ASP A 237 3.85 -12.36 -19.11
C ASP A 237 3.66 -13.16 -17.82
N ASN A 238 3.55 -14.49 -17.91
CA ASN A 238 3.39 -15.44 -16.80
C ASN A 238 4.65 -16.28 -16.53
N PHE A 239 5.84 -15.77 -16.90
CA PHE A 239 7.13 -16.43 -16.66
C PHE A 239 7.32 -16.91 -15.23
N ARG A 240 8.11 -17.99 -15.08
CA ARG A 240 8.52 -18.57 -13.80
C ARG A 240 9.89 -18.05 -13.40
N ALA A 241 10.14 -17.87 -12.11
CA ALA A 241 11.46 -17.44 -11.62
C ALA A 241 12.60 -18.41 -11.99
N THR A 242 12.30 -19.67 -12.30
CA THR A 242 13.25 -20.66 -12.83
C THR A 242 13.73 -20.38 -14.25
N GLU A 243 12.95 -19.67 -15.06
CA GLU A 243 13.24 -19.37 -16.48
C GLU A 243 14.14 -18.12 -16.64
N ILE A 244 14.34 -17.35 -15.56
CA ILE A 244 15.13 -16.11 -15.57
C ILE A 244 16.62 -16.42 -15.44
N CYS A 245 17.44 -15.80 -16.29
CA CYS A 245 18.90 -15.94 -16.30
C CYS A 245 19.57 -15.41 -15.01
N ALA A 246 20.83 -15.80 -14.79
CA ALA A 246 21.58 -15.40 -13.59
C ALA A 246 21.82 -13.88 -13.52
N GLU A 247 22.15 -13.22 -14.64
CA GLU A 247 22.43 -11.77 -14.68
C GLU A 247 21.20 -10.92 -14.31
N ALA A 248 20.02 -11.29 -14.80
CA ALA A 248 18.77 -10.61 -14.47
C ALA A 248 18.37 -10.83 -13.00
N LYS A 249 18.57 -12.05 -12.47
CA LYS A 249 18.40 -12.35 -11.04
C LYS A 249 19.34 -11.51 -10.17
N GLU A 250 20.64 -11.50 -10.47
CA GLU A 250 21.61 -10.69 -9.72
C GLU A 250 21.25 -9.21 -9.78
N THR A 251 20.88 -8.69 -10.95
CA THR A 251 20.45 -7.29 -11.10
C THR A 251 19.22 -6.97 -10.25
N CYS A 252 18.18 -7.82 -10.30
CA CYS A 252 16.95 -7.65 -9.52
C CYS A 252 17.22 -7.68 -8.00
N TYR A 253 17.99 -8.68 -7.57
CA TYR A 253 18.37 -8.88 -6.19
C TYR A 253 19.23 -7.73 -5.65
N ASN A 254 20.16 -7.23 -6.45
CA ASN A 254 20.95 -6.05 -6.09
C ASN A 254 20.08 -4.78 -5.96
N TRP A 255 19.00 -4.61 -6.74
CA TRP A 255 18.02 -3.53 -6.51
C TRP A 255 17.36 -3.62 -5.13
N PHE A 256 16.89 -4.82 -4.73
CA PHE A 256 16.33 -5.03 -3.39
C PHE A 256 17.36 -4.76 -2.28
N PHE A 257 18.64 -5.07 -2.49
CA PHE A 257 19.70 -4.70 -1.54
C PHE A 257 19.94 -3.19 -1.45
N LYS A 258 20.01 -2.48 -2.58
CA LYS A 258 20.19 -1.01 -2.59
C LYS A 258 19.01 -0.34 -1.88
N VAL A 259 17.77 -0.77 -2.11
CA VAL A 259 16.59 -0.32 -1.35
C VAL A 259 16.69 -0.69 0.14
N GLY A 260 17.01 -1.94 0.47
CA GLY A 260 17.16 -2.41 1.85
C GLY A 260 18.22 -1.65 2.67
N SER A 261 19.22 -1.07 2.00
CA SER A 261 20.31 -0.28 2.61
C SER A 261 19.89 1.13 3.07
N ILE A 262 18.74 1.65 2.62
CA ILE A 262 18.25 2.99 2.98
C ILE A 262 17.97 3.05 4.48
N ARG A 263 18.67 3.91 5.24
CA ARG A 263 18.56 3.96 6.71
C ARG A 263 17.13 4.26 7.20
N GLU A 264 16.47 5.24 6.60
CA GLU A 264 15.11 5.67 7.02
C GLU A 264 14.02 4.65 6.66
N LEU A 265 13.12 4.39 7.60
CA LEU A 265 12.07 3.39 7.46
C LEU A 265 11.07 3.73 6.33
N LEU A 266 10.58 4.96 6.28
CA LEU A 266 9.49 5.32 5.36
C LEU A 266 9.93 5.28 3.88
N PRO A 267 11.07 5.86 3.46
CA PRO A 267 11.54 5.75 2.08
C PRO A 267 11.88 4.31 1.69
N ARG A 268 12.43 3.52 2.63
CA ARG A 268 12.72 2.09 2.41
C ARG A 268 11.44 1.31 2.08
N ILE A 269 10.36 1.48 2.86
CA ILE A 269 9.07 0.80 2.59
C ILE A 269 8.52 1.22 1.24
N TYR A 270 8.41 2.52 0.95
CA TYR A 270 7.78 3.01 -0.28
C TYR A 270 8.55 2.60 -1.55
N LEU A 271 9.89 2.65 -1.53
CA LEU A 271 10.69 2.23 -2.67
C LEU A 271 10.65 0.71 -2.85
N GLU A 272 10.63 -0.08 -1.78
CA GLU A 272 10.48 -1.54 -1.91
C GLU A 272 9.09 -1.91 -2.42
N LEU A 273 8.04 -1.20 -2.00
CA LEU A 273 6.68 -1.36 -2.54
C LEU A 273 6.61 -1.01 -4.03
N ALA A 274 7.29 0.03 -4.48
CA ALA A 274 7.33 0.41 -5.90
C ALA A 274 7.96 -0.71 -6.76
N ILE A 275 9.12 -1.24 -6.37
CA ILE A 275 9.79 -2.33 -7.08
C ILE A 275 9.24 -3.72 -6.71
N PHE A 276 8.22 -3.83 -5.85
CA PHE A 276 7.84 -5.10 -5.20
C PHE A 276 7.51 -6.22 -6.19
N HIS A 277 6.85 -5.88 -7.29
CA HIS A 277 6.51 -6.81 -8.37
C HIS A 277 7.75 -7.45 -9.03
N CYS A 278 8.93 -6.83 -8.96
CA CYS A 278 10.20 -7.41 -9.41
C CYS A 278 10.62 -8.67 -8.64
N TRP A 279 10.06 -8.94 -7.44
CA TRP A 279 10.27 -10.22 -6.74
C TRP A 279 9.92 -11.44 -7.60
N ARG A 280 9.05 -11.29 -8.62
CA ARG A 280 8.73 -12.31 -9.62
C ARG A 280 9.95 -12.86 -10.37
N PHE A 281 10.99 -12.05 -10.59
CA PHE A 281 12.23 -12.50 -11.23
C PHE A 281 13.08 -13.42 -10.33
N LEU A 282 12.84 -13.39 -9.03
CA LEU A 282 13.60 -14.12 -8.00
C LEU A 282 12.83 -15.32 -7.44
N LEU A 283 11.52 -15.17 -7.24
CA LEU A 283 10.69 -16.09 -6.46
C LEU A 283 9.40 -16.46 -7.21
N GLN A 284 8.99 -17.73 -7.10
CA GLN A 284 7.71 -18.21 -7.64
C GLN A 284 6.50 -17.70 -6.84
N LYS A 285 6.72 -17.32 -5.57
CA LYS A 285 5.72 -16.78 -4.63
C LYS A 285 6.18 -15.43 -4.06
N PRO A 286 6.21 -14.35 -4.86
CA PRO A 286 6.60 -13.02 -4.38
C PRO A 286 5.75 -12.51 -3.22
N ALA A 287 4.49 -12.97 -3.09
CA ALA A 287 3.58 -12.61 -2.00
C ALA A 287 4.12 -12.99 -0.61
N ASP A 288 4.96 -14.01 -0.49
CA ASP A 288 5.52 -14.48 0.79
C ASP A 288 6.40 -13.41 1.48
N ASN A 289 6.81 -12.36 0.75
CA ASN A 289 7.53 -11.20 1.29
C ASN A 289 6.62 -10.06 1.81
N LEU A 290 5.31 -10.05 1.47
CA LEU A 290 4.37 -9.00 1.92
C LEU A 290 4.26 -8.90 3.46
N PRO A 291 4.18 -9.99 4.24
CA PRO A 291 4.04 -9.90 5.70
C PRO A 291 5.17 -9.10 6.36
N ARG A 292 6.40 -9.15 5.81
CA ARG A 292 7.53 -8.37 6.32
C ARG A 292 7.29 -6.86 6.15
N LEU A 293 6.78 -6.43 5.00
CA LEU A 293 6.45 -5.03 4.72
C LEU A 293 5.26 -4.53 5.56
N VAL A 294 4.23 -5.36 5.77
CA VAL A 294 3.13 -5.03 6.69
C VAL A 294 3.64 -4.81 8.12
N MET A 295 4.55 -5.66 8.59
CA MET A 295 5.17 -5.51 9.91
C MET A 295 6.06 -4.26 9.99
N MET A 296 6.77 -3.90 8.92
CA MET A 296 7.52 -2.63 8.85
C MET A 296 6.60 -1.41 8.90
N ALA A 297 5.41 -1.46 8.27
CA ALA A 297 4.43 -0.36 8.30
C ALA A 297 3.86 -0.06 9.70
N ARG A 298 4.01 -0.98 10.67
CA ARG A 298 3.71 -0.74 12.10
C ARG A 298 4.70 0.22 12.77
N GLY A 299 5.91 0.37 12.23
CA GLY A 299 6.90 1.32 12.73
C GLY A 299 6.66 2.78 12.30
N ILE A 300 5.63 3.05 11.49
CA ILE A 300 5.27 4.40 11.06
C ILE A 300 4.46 5.09 12.16
N ALA A 301 5.03 6.12 12.76
CA ALA A 301 4.47 6.77 13.94
C ALA A 301 3.24 7.68 13.69
N ASP A 302 3.20 8.44 12.58
CA ASP A 302 2.00 9.22 12.26
C ASP A 302 0.91 8.31 11.64
N PRO A 303 -0.32 8.30 12.19
CA PRO A 303 -1.36 7.42 11.68
C PRO A 303 -1.82 7.74 10.24
N LEU A 304 -1.79 9.00 9.80
CA LEU A 304 -2.18 9.34 8.43
C LEU A 304 -1.15 8.75 7.45
N VAL A 305 0.14 8.91 7.73
CA VAL A 305 1.22 8.30 6.95
C VAL A 305 1.13 6.77 6.94
N SER A 306 0.81 6.13 8.08
CA SER A 306 0.66 4.68 8.16
C SER A 306 -0.52 4.16 7.31
N PHE A 307 -1.65 4.87 7.32
CA PHE A 307 -2.83 4.52 6.53
C PHE A 307 -2.55 4.59 5.02
N TYR A 308 -1.97 5.67 4.53
CA TYR A 308 -1.63 5.80 3.11
C TYR A 308 -0.50 4.85 2.67
N CYS A 309 0.44 4.52 3.56
CA CYS A 309 1.42 3.47 3.30
C CYS A 309 0.75 2.09 3.11
N ARG A 310 -0.29 1.78 3.90
CA ARG A 310 -1.07 0.53 3.77
C ARG A 310 -1.98 0.52 2.54
N LEU A 311 -2.53 1.67 2.16
CA LEU A 311 -3.21 1.88 0.88
C LEU A 311 -2.26 1.55 -0.30
N TYR A 312 -1.06 2.12 -0.31
CA TYR A 312 -0.06 1.84 -1.35
C TYR A 312 0.43 0.38 -1.32
N LEU A 313 0.56 -0.22 -0.13
CA LEU A 313 0.89 -1.65 0.01
C LEU A 313 -0.19 -2.53 -0.63
N ALA A 314 -1.47 -2.27 -0.34
CA ALA A 314 -2.58 -2.97 -0.96
C ALA A 314 -2.65 -2.73 -2.49
N HIS A 315 -2.26 -1.54 -2.96
CA HIS A 315 -2.13 -1.26 -4.40
C HIS A 315 -1.01 -2.10 -5.04
N CYS A 316 0.21 -2.06 -4.52
CA CYS A 316 1.35 -2.78 -5.07
C CYS A 316 1.18 -4.31 -5.00
N ALA A 317 0.49 -4.83 -3.98
CA ALA A 317 0.15 -6.25 -3.90
C ALA A 317 -0.77 -6.72 -5.05
N GLN A 318 -1.66 -5.86 -5.56
CA GLN A 318 -2.51 -6.16 -6.72
C GLN A 318 -1.72 -6.26 -8.05
N LYS A 319 -0.43 -5.88 -8.07
CA LYS A 319 0.45 -6.10 -9.23
C LYS A 319 1.00 -7.54 -9.29
N LEU A 320 0.72 -8.38 -8.28
CA LEU A 320 1.12 -9.79 -8.25
C LEU A 320 0.07 -10.74 -8.86
N PRO A 321 0.49 -11.87 -9.45
CA PRO A 321 -0.44 -12.86 -10.02
C PRO A 321 -1.14 -13.72 -8.95
N GLN A 322 -0.58 -13.83 -7.74
CA GLN A 322 -1.21 -14.54 -6.62
C GLN A 322 -1.82 -13.54 -5.65
N ARG A 323 -3.11 -13.71 -5.34
CA ARG A 323 -3.80 -12.94 -4.32
C ARG A 323 -3.60 -13.60 -2.95
N ASP A 324 -3.06 -12.83 -2.02
CA ASP A 324 -3.12 -13.11 -0.58
C ASP A 324 -4.09 -12.11 0.07
N ILE A 325 -4.90 -12.56 1.03
CA ILE A 325 -5.78 -11.67 1.82
C ILE A 325 -5.22 -11.38 3.22
N GLY A 326 -4.22 -12.15 3.69
CA GLY A 326 -3.63 -12.02 5.03
C GLY A 326 -3.01 -10.64 5.26
N HIS A 327 -2.24 -10.12 4.30
CA HIS A 327 -1.66 -8.78 4.42
C HIS A 327 -2.71 -7.65 4.50
N LEU A 328 -3.87 -7.83 3.85
CA LEU A 328 -4.98 -6.88 3.90
C LEU A 328 -5.71 -6.93 5.24
N ILE A 329 -5.99 -8.14 5.76
CA ILE A 329 -6.61 -8.35 7.08
C ILE A 329 -5.74 -7.75 8.18
N ILE A 330 -4.43 -8.04 8.17
CA ILE A 330 -3.48 -7.46 9.15
C ILE A 330 -3.44 -5.93 9.01
N SER A 331 -3.48 -5.41 7.78
CA SER A 331 -3.48 -3.96 7.56
C SER A 331 -4.74 -3.27 8.08
N MET A 332 -5.92 -3.89 7.90
CA MET A 332 -7.18 -3.38 8.46
C MET A 332 -7.18 -3.43 9.98
N ASN A 333 -6.71 -4.53 10.59
CA ASN A 333 -6.62 -4.67 12.05
C ASN A 333 -5.62 -3.70 12.68
N ASP A 334 -4.51 -3.40 12.01
CA ASP A 334 -3.56 -2.38 12.44
C ASP A 334 -4.18 -0.96 12.34
N MET A 335 -4.90 -0.66 11.25
CA MET A 335 -5.63 0.60 11.09
C MET A 335 -6.70 0.77 12.17
N ASN A 336 -7.48 -0.28 12.47
CA ASN A 336 -8.46 -0.29 13.55
C ASN A 336 -7.78 -0.01 14.91
N THR A 337 -6.65 -0.66 15.19
CA THR A 337 -5.87 -0.45 16.42
C THR A 337 -5.38 1.00 16.56
N LEU A 338 -4.91 1.61 15.46
CA LEU A 338 -4.50 3.03 15.43
C LEU A 338 -5.68 3.98 15.68
N LEU A 339 -6.86 3.68 15.13
CA LEU A 339 -8.09 4.45 15.39
C LEU A 339 -8.52 4.36 16.85
N MET A 340 -8.57 3.15 17.42
CA MET A 340 -8.92 2.91 18.83
C MET A 340 -7.96 3.65 19.78
N ASN A 341 -6.65 3.58 19.52
CA ASN A 341 -5.65 4.30 20.31
C ASN A 341 -5.83 5.83 20.21
N GLY A 342 -6.10 6.35 19.01
CA GLY A 342 -6.39 7.77 18.80
C GLY A 342 -7.65 8.23 19.54
N ALA A 343 -8.72 7.43 19.48
CA ALA A 343 -9.98 7.65 20.19
C ALA A 343 -9.80 7.64 21.71
N HIS A 344 -9.08 6.66 22.25
CA HIS A 344 -8.76 6.56 23.68
C HIS A 344 -7.98 7.79 24.17
N ILE A 345 -6.92 8.19 23.46
CA ILE A 345 -6.14 9.41 23.78
C ILE A 345 -7.03 10.66 23.74
N ALA A 346 -7.94 10.75 22.77
CA ALA A 346 -8.88 11.86 22.63
C ALA A 346 -10.00 11.87 23.70
N SER A 347 -10.32 10.72 24.29
CA SER A 347 -11.23 10.55 25.42
C SER A 347 -10.56 10.95 26.74
N VAL A 348 -9.35 10.45 27.00
CA VAL A 348 -8.53 10.84 28.17
C VAL A 348 -8.23 12.34 28.16
N LYS A 349 -8.03 12.96 26.99
CA LYS A 349 -7.86 14.41 26.87
C LYS A 349 -9.16 15.21 26.97
N LYS A 350 -10.36 14.61 26.84
CA LYS A 350 -11.65 15.33 26.91
C LYS A 350 -11.99 15.86 28.31
N THR A 351 -11.29 15.42 29.36
CA THR A 351 -11.32 16.03 30.70
C THR A 351 -10.56 17.36 30.78
N SER A 352 -9.84 17.75 29.71
CA SER A 352 -9.20 19.05 29.52
C SER A 352 -9.78 19.75 28.28
N GLY A 353 -10.29 20.97 28.46
CA GLY A 353 -11.28 21.60 27.60
C GLY A 353 -11.03 21.68 26.07
N VAL A 354 -12.15 21.57 25.34
CA VAL A 354 -12.42 22.19 24.02
C VAL A 354 -11.46 21.87 22.85
N LEU A 355 -11.76 20.81 22.08
CA LEU A 355 -11.25 20.61 20.70
C LEU A 355 -12.25 19.83 19.83
N SER A 356 -13.44 20.36 19.52
CA SER A 356 -14.45 19.59 18.76
C SER A 356 -14.36 19.69 17.24
N GLY A 357 -13.78 20.76 16.68
CA GLY A 357 -13.86 21.04 15.23
C GLY A 357 -12.85 20.30 14.33
N ASN A 358 -11.64 19.99 14.82
CA ASN A 358 -10.53 19.50 13.98
C ASN A 358 -10.31 17.97 14.07
N ARG A 359 -11.35 17.19 14.42
CA ARG A 359 -11.26 15.73 14.60
C ARG A 359 -11.91 14.94 13.46
N SER A 360 -13.07 15.39 12.97
CA SER A 360 -13.69 14.85 11.75
C SER A 360 -12.78 15.01 10.52
N SER A 361 -12.05 16.12 10.44
CA SER A 361 -11.08 16.41 9.36
C SER A 361 -9.97 15.36 9.24
N LYS A 362 -9.31 14.95 10.34
CA LYS A 362 -8.22 13.95 10.28
C LYS A 362 -8.74 12.53 10.04
N LEU A 363 -9.95 12.19 10.51
CA LEU A 363 -10.59 10.89 10.19
C LEU A 363 -11.04 10.82 8.74
N GLY A 364 -11.69 11.86 8.20
CA GLY A 364 -12.07 11.91 6.79
C GLY A 364 -10.88 11.82 5.83
N LEU A 365 -9.70 12.28 6.25
CA LEU A 365 -8.46 12.10 5.48
C LEU A 365 -7.94 10.65 5.50
N MET A 366 -8.25 9.86 6.53
CA MET A 366 -7.86 8.44 6.67
C MET A 366 -8.85 7.49 5.98
N GLU A 367 -10.13 7.86 5.91
CA GLU A 367 -11.21 7.13 5.25
C GLU A 367 -10.83 6.51 3.88
N PRO A 368 -10.16 7.20 2.93
CA PRO A 368 -9.87 6.61 1.62
C PRO A 368 -8.96 5.38 1.69
N ALA A 369 -8.07 5.30 2.68
CA ALA A 369 -7.24 4.11 2.89
C ALA A 369 -8.05 2.93 3.44
N ILE A 370 -9.01 3.18 4.33
CA ILE A 370 -9.95 2.16 4.81
C ILE A 370 -10.79 1.66 3.64
N GLU A 371 -11.41 2.57 2.89
CA GLU A 371 -12.22 2.27 1.70
C GLU A 371 -11.44 1.42 0.69
N TYR A 372 -10.22 1.83 0.34
CA TYR A 372 -9.41 1.12 -0.64
C TYR A 372 -8.99 -0.28 -0.16
N VAL A 373 -8.53 -0.43 1.08
CA VAL A 373 -8.14 -1.74 1.63
C VAL A 373 -9.36 -2.66 1.79
N MET A 374 -10.52 -2.12 2.19
CA MET A 374 -11.77 -2.88 2.27
C MET A 374 -12.21 -3.38 0.89
N LYS A 375 -12.19 -2.51 -0.12
CA LYS A 375 -12.45 -2.92 -1.52
C LYS A 375 -11.47 -4.00 -2.00
N CYS A 376 -10.20 -3.96 -1.59
CA CYS A 376 -9.23 -5.00 -1.91
C CYS A 376 -9.52 -6.34 -1.19
N LEU A 377 -10.11 -6.33 0.01
CA LEU A 377 -10.53 -7.53 0.72
C LEU A 377 -11.69 -8.25 0.02
N PHE A 378 -12.63 -7.52 -0.59
CA PHE A 378 -13.82 -8.11 -1.20
C PHE A 378 -13.75 -8.28 -2.73
N ARG A 379 -12.84 -7.59 -3.43
CA ARG A 379 -12.56 -7.77 -4.88
C ARG A 379 -12.39 -9.26 -5.21
N GLU A 380 -13.27 -9.81 -6.05
CA GLU A 380 -13.18 -11.18 -6.57
C GLU A 380 -13.16 -12.26 -5.46
N SER A 381 -13.68 -11.96 -4.27
CA SER A 381 -13.77 -12.92 -3.17
C SER A 381 -14.96 -13.87 -3.33
N CYS A 382 -14.76 -15.16 -3.08
CA CYS A 382 -15.85 -16.14 -3.01
C CYS A 382 -16.46 -16.23 -1.60
N GLU A 383 -17.64 -16.85 -1.46
CA GLU A 383 -18.39 -16.95 -0.19
C GLU A 383 -17.54 -17.49 0.97
N LEU A 384 -16.74 -18.54 0.74
CA LEU A 384 -15.84 -19.12 1.75
C LEU A 384 -14.80 -18.11 2.26
N GLN A 385 -14.21 -17.33 1.35
CA GLN A 385 -13.24 -16.28 1.70
C GLN A 385 -13.89 -15.14 2.47
N VAL A 386 -15.17 -14.84 2.25
CA VAL A 386 -15.87 -13.80 3.01
C VAL A 386 -16.03 -14.20 4.48
N GLY A 387 -16.30 -15.48 4.76
CA GLY A 387 -16.26 -16.00 6.13
C GLY A 387 -14.88 -15.81 6.79
N GLU A 388 -13.81 -16.14 6.09
CA GLU A 388 -12.42 -15.93 6.56
C GLU A 388 -12.10 -14.45 6.80
N ILE A 389 -12.53 -13.56 5.92
CA ILE A 389 -12.35 -12.10 6.07
C ILE A 389 -13.10 -11.60 7.32
N LEU A 390 -14.37 -11.96 7.49
CA LEU A 390 -15.17 -11.53 8.65
C LEU A 390 -14.59 -12.04 9.97
N MET A 391 -14.13 -13.28 10.03
CA MET A 391 -13.40 -13.83 11.18
C MET A 391 -12.06 -13.11 11.41
N GLY A 392 -11.31 -12.85 10.34
CA GLY A 392 -10.01 -12.17 10.38
C GLY A 392 -10.10 -10.72 10.85
N LEU A 393 -11.19 -10.02 10.50
CA LEU A 393 -11.53 -8.67 11.00
C LEU A 393 -12.09 -8.68 12.44
N GLY A 394 -12.25 -9.85 13.06
CA GLY A 394 -12.67 -9.98 14.46
C GLY A 394 -14.17 -9.85 14.69
N LEU A 395 -15.00 -9.79 13.65
CA LEU A 395 -16.46 -9.59 13.75
C LEU A 395 -17.21 -10.78 14.36
N GLY A 396 -16.57 -11.95 14.47
CA GLY A 396 -17.07 -13.11 15.21
C GLY A 396 -16.69 -13.16 16.70
N ARG A 397 -16.12 -12.09 17.27
CA ARG A 397 -15.75 -12.01 18.70
C ARG A 397 -16.87 -11.42 19.55
N ASN A 398 -16.75 -11.59 20.87
CA ASN A 398 -17.74 -11.08 21.82
C ASN A 398 -17.98 -9.57 21.64
N GLN A 399 -19.24 -9.17 21.61
CA GLN A 399 -19.66 -7.77 21.39
C GLN A 399 -18.97 -6.76 22.34
N SER A 400 -18.67 -7.18 23.58
CA SER A 400 -17.95 -6.39 24.59
C SER A 400 -16.51 -6.01 24.19
N GLU A 401 -15.84 -6.82 23.37
CA GLU A 401 -14.47 -6.54 22.88
C GLU A 401 -14.47 -5.59 21.66
N LEU A 402 -15.60 -5.50 20.95
CA LEU A 402 -15.78 -4.63 19.80
C LEU A 402 -16.30 -3.25 20.26
N PHE A 403 -17.46 -3.20 20.92
CA PHE A 403 -18.19 -1.95 21.18
C PHE A 403 -17.77 -1.26 22.48
N GLY A 404 -16.54 -0.74 22.51
CA GLY A 404 -16.07 0.16 23.55
C GLY A 404 -16.47 1.62 23.32
N ASN A 405 -16.67 2.39 24.41
CA ASN A 405 -17.06 3.82 24.42
C ASN A 405 -16.10 4.81 23.70
N ALA A 406 -15.00 4.32 23.13
CA ALA A 406 -14.01 5.09 22.39
C ALA A 406 -13.57 4.32 21.13
N SER A 407 -14.54 3.85 20.35
CA SER A 407 -14.33 3.13 19.10
C SER A 407 -14.50 4.03 17.86
N CYS A 408 -14.01 3.54 16.73
CA CYS A 408 -14.21 4.11 15.38
C CYS A 408 -14.74 3.01 14.43
N ILE A 409 -15.66 2.19 14.92
CA ILE A 409 -16.21 1.05 14.20
C ILE A 409 -17.24 1.51 13.17
N SER A 410 -18.01 2.58 13.44
CA SER A 410 -19.02 3.13 12.52
C SER A 410 -18.45 3.37 11.12
N LEU A 411 -17.23 3.92 11.03
CA LEU A 411 -16.51 4.16 9.77
C LEU A 411 -16.08 2.86 9.05
N VAL A 412 -15.55 1.90 9.81
CA VAL A 412 -15.07 0.61 9.26
C VAL A 412 -16.25 -0.24 8.80
N LEU A 413 -17.34 -0.24 9.58
CA LEU A 413 -18.61 -0.86 9.27
C LEU A 413 -19.22 -0.27 8.00
N HIS A 414 -19.16 1.06 7.79
CA HIS A 414 -19.65 1.69 6.57
C HIS A 414 -19.04 1.09 5.31
N HIS A 415 -17.70 1.04 5.26
CA HIS A 415 -17.00 0.47 4.11
C HIS A 415 -17.16 -1.05 4.02
N LEU A 416 -17.31 -1.77 5.14
CA LEU A 416 -17.65 -3.19 5.12
C LEU A 416 -19.03 -3.43 4.46
N LEU A 417 -20.06 -2.69 4.86
CA LEU A 417 -21.42 -2.81 4.29
C LEU A 417 -21.48 -2.45 2.81
N LYS A 418 -20.61 -1.52 2.38
CA LYS A 418 -20.47 -1.11 0.98
C LYS A 418 -19.92 -2.24 0.09
N GLU A 419 -18.98 -3.03 0.61
CA GLU A 419 -18.23 -4.04 -0.17
C GLU A 419 -18.70 -5.49 0.09
N LEU A 420 -19.54 -5.74 1.10
CA LEU A 420 -20.12 -7.05 1.41
C LEU A 420 -21.02 -7.57 0.26
N PRO A 421 -20.95 -8.88 -0.10
CA PRO A 421 -21.88 -9.51 -1.04
C PRO A 421 -23.34 -9.32 -0.62
N ILE A 422 -24.21 -9.10 -1.60
CA ILE A 422 -25.59 -8.69 -1.32
C ILE A 422 -26.42 -9.83 -0.73
N GLU A 423 -26.10 -11.07 -1.08
CA GLU A 423 -26.69 -12.32 -0.57
C GLU A 423 -26.50 -12.44 0.96
N ILE A 424 -25.34 -12.01 1.45
CA ILE A 424 -25.02 -11.97 2.89
C ILE A 424 -25.78 -10.83 3.58
N ILE A 425 -25.92 -9.68 2.92
CA ILE A 425 -26.68 -8.54 3.45
C ILE A 425 -28.16 -8.90 3.61
N PHE A 426 -28.79 -9.57 2.63
CA PHE A 426 -30.17 -10.05 2.73
C PHE A 426 -30.37 -11.09 3.82
N SER A 427 -29.44 -12.05 3.92
CA SER A 427 -29.55 -13.15 4.87
C SER A 427 -29.41 -12.70 6.33
N ASN A 428 -28.69 -11.59 6.59
CA ASN A 428 -28.32 -11.12 7.93
C ASN A 428 -28.84 -9.70 8.24
N ALA A 429 -29.87 -9.23 7.53
CA ALA A 429 -30.33 -7.83 7.59
C ALA A 429 -30.65 -7.32 9.01
N LEU A 430 -31.24 -8.17 9.87
CA LEU A 430 -31.55 -7.84 11.27
C LEU A 430 -30.31 -7.74 12.16
N ASP A 431 -29.35 -8.64 11.98
CA ASP A 431 -28.08 -8.63 12.70
C ASP A 431 -27.22 -7.43 12.29
N ILE A 432 -27.24 -7.08 11.01
CA ILE A 432 -26.61 -5.86 10.49
C ILE A 432 -27.29 -4.61 11.07
N LEU A 433 -28.62 -4.54 11.13
CA LEU A 433 -29.33 -3.44 11.79
C LEU A 433 -28.96 -3.34 13.29
N HIS A 434 -28.79 -4.46 13.97
CA HIS A 434 -28.32 -4.49 15.36
C HIS A 434 -26.87 -4.01 15.49
N LEU A 435 -25.99 -4.44 14.59
CA LEU A 435 -24.59 -4.04 14.51
C LEU A 435 -24.45 -2.53 14.30
N ILE A 436 -25.25 -1.93 13.42
CA ILE A 436 -25.28 -0.47 13.21
C ILE A 436 -25.79 0.25 14.47
N GLU A 437 -26.84 -0.27 15.12
CA GLU A 437 -27.37 0.30 16.38
C GLU A 437 -26.33 0.27 17.51
N CYS A 438 -25.52 -0.79 17.61
CA CYS A 438 -24.42 -0.92 18.57
C CYS A 438 -23.15 -0.12 18.21
N SER A 439 -22.97 0.25 16.93
CA SER A 439 -21.79 0.97 16.43
C SER A 439 -21.94 2.49 16.48
N TYR A 440 -22.66 3.04 17.47
CA TYR A 440 -22.82 4.49 17.62
C TYR A 440 -21.55 5.14 18.20
N ASP A 441 -20.70 5.65 17.31
CA ASP A 441 -19.48 6.36 17.67
C ASP A 441 -19.27 7.65 16.87
N TYR A 442 -18.21 8.41 17.18
CA TYR A 442 -17.95 9.72 16.59
C TYR A 442 -17.24 9.68 15.23
N SER A 443 -16.86 8.50 14.74
CA SER A 443 -16.05 8.34 13.52
C SER A 443 -16.85 8.48 12.24
N PHE A 444 -18.15 8.17 12.29
CA PHE A 444 -19.03 8.23 11.13
C PHE A 444 -20.49 8.36 11.56
N ASP A 445 -21.27 9.16 10.84
CA ASP A 445 -22.68 9.41 11.13
C ASP A 445 -23.51 8.12 10.98
N GLN A 446 -24.26 7.79 12.03
CA GLN A 446 -25.09 6.59 12.08
C GLN A 446 -26.21 6.60 11.04
N CYS A 447 -26.76 7.78 10.68
CA CYS A 447 -27.81 7.88 9.66
C CYS A 447 -27.30 7.43 8.29
N LEU A 448 -26.01 7.66 7.97
CA LEU A 448 -25.39 7.23 6.72
C LEU A 448 -25.19 5.72 6.65
N ASN A 449 -24.99 5.05 7.78
CA ASN A 449 -24.93 3.58 7.84
C ASN A 449 -26.31 2.93 7.65
N PHE A 450 -27.36 3.47 8.28
CA PHE A 450 -28.72 3.04 7.99
C PHE A 450 -29.10 3.33 6.53
N LYS A 451 -28.81 4.52 6.01
CA LYS A 451 -29.05 4.89 4.61
C LYS A 451 -28.36 3.92 3.64
N LEU A 452 -27.08 3.61 3.86
CA LEU A 452 -26.36 2.64 3.03
C LEU A 452 -27.02 1.26 3.07
N LEU A 453 -27.39 0.76 4.26
CA LEU A 453 -28.07 -0.53 4.36
C LEU A 453 -29.38 -0.55 3.57
N GLY A 454 -30.21 0.49 3.68
CA GLY A 454 -31.46 0.62 2.90
C GLY A 454 -31.19 0.53 1.40
N LEU A 455 -30.24 1.33 0.90
CA LEU A 455 -29.84 1.31 -0.51
C LEU A 455 -29.34 -0.06 -0.98
N ARG A 456 -28.51 -0.76 -0.18
CA ARG A 456 -28.06 -2.12 -0.49
C ARG A 456 -29.25 -3.09 -0.52
N LEU A 457 -30.15 -3.04 0.47
CA LEU A 457 -31.35 -3.89 0.51
C LEU A 457 -32.31 -3.62 -0.66
N CYS A 458 -32.32 -2.40 -1.22
CA CYS A 458 -33.07 -2.07 -2.43
C CYS A 458 -32.57 -2.75 -3.71
N GLU A 459 -31.33 -3.24 -3.77
CA GLU A 459 -30.76 -3.86 -4.98
C GLU A 459 -31.47 -5.16 -5.39
N ASN A 460 -32.05 -5.89 -4.43
CA ASN A 460 -32.91 -7.04 -4.69
C ASN A 460 -33.87 -7.31 -3.51
N ILE A 461 -34.83 -6.42 -3.33
CA ILE A 461 -35.83 -6.46 -2.23
C ILE A 461 -36.55 -7.82 -2.13
N SER A 462 -36.67 -8.56 -3.24
CA SER A 462 -37.33 -9.89 -3.27
C SER A 462 -36.66 -10.96 -2.41
N GLN A 463 -35.37 -10.80 -2.07
CA GLN A 463 -34.59 -11.73 -1.24
C GLN A 463 -34.44 -11.28 0.21
N VAL A 464 -34.97 -10.10 0.58
CA VAL A 464 -34.85 -9.58 1.96
C VAL A 464 -35.64 -10.47 2.92
N ASN A 465 -34.93 -11.19 3.80
CA ASN A 465 -35.56 -11.95 4.86
C ASN A 465 -36.25 -11.02 5.86
N GLU A 466 -37.43 -11.42 6.33
CA GLU A 466 -38.14 -10.79 7.45
C GLU A 466 -38.38 -9.26 7.31
N VAL A 467 -38.69 -8.77 6.10
CA VAL A 467 -38.98 -7.35 5.78
C VAL A 467 -39.80 -6.61 6.84
N ASN A 468 -40.81 -7.26 7.43
CA ASN A 468 -41.63 -6.66 8.49
C ASN A 468 -40.84 -6.31 9.77
N LEU A 469 -39.88 -7.14 10.17
CA LEU A 469 -39.02 -6.90 11.35
C LEU A 469 -37.94 -5.87 11.03
N VAL A 470 -37.35 -5.94 9.83
CA VAL A 470 -36.41 -4.94 9.29
C VAL A 470 -37.06 -3.54 9.35
N MET A 471 -38.22 -3.38 8.72
CA MET A 471 -38.92 -2.09 8.68
C MET A 471 -39.40 -1.63 10.07
N LYS A 472 -39.87 -2.55 10.93
CA LYS A 472 -40.25 -2.20 12.32
C LYS A 472 -39.05 -1.63 13.09
N LYS A 473 -37.86 -2.22 12.92
CA LYS A 473 -36.63 -1.76 13.59
C LYS A 473 -36.13 -0.44 13.00
N VAL A 474 -36.18 -0.25 11.68
CA VAL A 474 -35.86 1.04 11.03
C VAL A 474 -36.79 2.15 11.52
N ILE A 475 -38.11 1.91 11.60
CA ILE A 475 -39.09 2.88 12.14
C ILE A 475 -38.75 3.25 13.60
N GLN A 476 -38.41 2.26 14.43
CA GLN A 476 -38.01 2.47 15.82
C GLN A 476 -36.74 3.32 15.93
N VAL A 477 -35.76 3.13 15.03
CA VAL A 477 -34.54 3.95 14.98
C VAL A 477 -34.85 5.38 14.57
N VAL A 478 -35.50 5.60 13.43
CA VAL A 478 -35.76 6.97 12.93
C VAL A 478 -36.70 7.77 13.83
N SER A 479 -37.56 7.12 14.63
CA SER A 479 -38.37 7.79 15.65
C SER A 479 -37.56 8.43 16.80
N ARG A 480 -36.27 8.09 16.92
CA ARG A 480 -35.33 8.67 17.90
C ARG A 480 -34.53 9.84 17.32
N PHE A 481 -34.58 10.09 16.02
CA PHE A 481 -33.81 11.13 15.37
C PHE A 481 -34.44 12.52 15.61
N ASN A 482 -33.59 13.49 15.96
CA ASN A 482 -34.03 14.88 16.20
C ASN A 482 -33.81 15.78 14.98
N SER A 483 -33.01 15.32 14.00
CA SER A 483 -32.75 16.03 12.74
C SER A 483 -33.69 15.53 11.64
N LEU A 484 -34.36 16.47 10.97
CA LEU A 484 -35.18 16.15 9.79
C LEU A 484 -34.33 15.61 8.64
N ASP A 485 -33.08 16.06 8.51
CA ASP A 485 -32.17 15.60 7.45
C ASP A 485 -31.74 14.14 7.67
N GLU A 486 -31.34 13.78 8.90
CA GLU A 486 -31.01 12.40 9.28
C GLU A 486 -32.22 11.47 9.08
N TYR A 487 -33.43 11.94 9.46
CA TYR A 487 -34.69 11.23 9.28
C TYR A 487 -34.99 10.96 7.80
N LEU A 488 -34.98 11.99 6.97
CA LEU A 488 -35.25 11.86 5.53
C LEU A 488 -34.20 10.98 4.83
N ASN A 489 -32.91 11.15 5.16
CA ASN A 489 -31.83 10.34 4.61
C ASN A 489 -32.02 8.83 4.82
N VAL A 490 -32.57 8.41 5.96
CA VAL A 490 -32.84 6.99 6.24
C VAL A 490 -34.18 6.55 5.68
N VAL A 491 -35.25 7.34 5.80
CA VAL A 491 -36.59 6.94 5.33
C VAL A 491 -36.63 6.80 3.81
N ASP A 492 -36.03 7.74 3.07
CA ASP A 492 -35.93 7.72 1.60
C ASP A 492 -35.28 6.40 1.11
N ALA A 493 -34.16 6.01 1.72
CA ALA A 493 -33.43 4.79 1.38
C ALA A 493 -34.16 3.47 1.72
N HIS A 494 -35.28 3.50 2.46
CA HIS A 494 -36.06 2.31 2.82
C HIS A 494 -37.50 2.36 2.30
N ILE A 495 -37.91 3.42 1.58
CA ILE A 495 -39.30 3.59 1.18
C ILE A 495 -39.76 2.48 0.21
N ASP A 496 -38.91 2.08 -0.73
CA ASP A 496 -39.23 1.01 -1.70
C ASP A 496 -39.40 -0.37 -1.03
N ILE A 497 -38.60 -0.64 0.00
CA ILE A 497 -38.72 -1.84 0.85
C ILE A 497 -40.09 -1.86 1.56
N ALA A 498 -40.53 -0.69 2.05
CA ALA A 498 -41.84 -0.53 2.66
C ALA A 498 -43.00 -0.63 1.63
N LEU A 499 -42.81 -0.14 0.40
CA LEU A 499 -43.82 -0.14 -0.66
C LEU A 499 -44.01 -1.52 -1.30
N GLN A 500 -42.97 -2.35 -1.41
CA GLN A 500 -43.09 -3.72 -1.92
C GLN A 500 -44.06 -4.58 -1.09
N LYS A 501 -44.18 -4.30 0.21
CA LYS A 501 -45.19 -4.90 1.10
C LYS A 501 -46.63 -4.61 0.64
N HIS A 502 -46.92 -3.39 0.20
CA HIS A 502 -48.25 -3.02 -0.30
C HIS A 502 -48.54 -3.69 -1.65
N MET A 503 -47.56 -3.77 -2.55
CA MET A 503 -47.70 -4.47 -3.83
C MET A 503 -47.94 -5.98 -3.70
N LEU A 504 -47.34 -6.63 -2.69
CA LEU A 504 -47.57 -8.05 -2.40
C LEU A 504 -48.97 -8.31 -1.80
N TRP A 505 -49.48 -7.40 -0.96
CA TRP A 505 -50.84 -7.48 -0.40
C TRP A 505 -51.96 -7.20 -1.42
N CYS A 506 -51.66 -6.57 -2.56
CA CYS A 506 -52.63 -6.35 -3.64
C CYS A 506 -52.59 -7.43 -4.75
N LYS A 507 -51.78 -8.48 -4.58
CA LYS A 507 -51.66 -9.62 -5.52
C LYS A 507 -52.11 -10.96 -4.92
N ALA A 508 -52.60 -10.96 -3.68
CA ALA A 508 -53.24 -12.07 -2.98
C ALA A 508 -54.69 -11.71 -2.68
#